data_AF-A0A920M7W9-F1
#
_entry.id   AF-A0A920M7W9-F1
#
_cell.length_a   1.000
_cell.length_b   1.000
_cell.length_c   1.000
_cell.angle_alpha   90.00
_cell.angle_beta   90.00
_cell.angle_gamma   90.00
#
_symmetry.space_group_name_H-M   'P 1'
#
loop_
_entity.id
_entity.type
_entity.pdbx_description
1 polymer ?
#
loop_
_entity_poly.entity_id
_entity_poly.type
_entity_poly.pdbx_seq_one_letter_code
_entity_poly.pdbx_strand_id
1 'polypeptide(L)' 'MARDLAIDLGTANTLVYSRGRGIVLNEPSVIALNENTNEVLAMGEEAWQMIGRTPPLHRCGPTITPWSNHRL' A
#
# COMPACT_ATOMS: atom_id res chain seq x y z
N MET A 1 -11.20 -26.32 -2.90
CA MET A 1 -12.23 -25.26 -3.05
C MET A 1 -11.51 -23.95 -3.31
N ALA A 2 -11.71 -23.33 -4.47
CA ALA A 2 -11.21 -21.99 -4.72
C ALA A 2 -11.98 -21.02 -3.83
N ARG A 3 -11.28 -20.06 -3.19
CA ARG A 3 -11.95 -18.94 -2.52
C ARG A 3 -12.26 -17.92 -3.60
N ASP A 4 -13.54 -17.67 -3.87
CA ASP A 4 -13.99 -16.63 -4.80
C ASP A 4 -13.60 -15.25 -4.21
N LEU A 5 -12.50 -14.68 -4.72
CA LEU A 5 -11.95 -13.39 -4.33
C LEU A 5 -11.91 -12.44 -5.53
N ALA A 6 -12.30 -11.18 -5.31
CA ALA A 6 -12.05 -10.08 -6.23
C ALA A 6 -11.11 -9.07 -5.55
N ILE A 7 -10.14 -8.55 -6.31
CA ILE A 7 -9.14 -7.59 -5.83
C ILE A 7 -9.24 -6.35 -6.68
N ASP A 8 -9.41 -5.20 -6.03
CA ASP A 8 -9.30 -3.88 -6.64
C ASP A 8 -7.98 -3.24 -6.19
N LEU A 9 -7.14 -2.89 -7.15
CA LEU A 9 -5.83 -2.28 -6.92
C LEU A 9 -5.91 -0.82 -7.39
N GLY A 10 -6.60 0.01 -6.62
CA GLY A 10 -6.70 1.43 -6.88
C GLY A 10 -5.46 2.19 -6.41
N THR A 11 -5.25 3.40 -6.95
CA THR A 11 -4.14 4.28 -6.53
C THR A 11 -4.30 4.74 -5.08
N ALA A 12 -5.54 4.95 -4.63
CA ALA A 12 -5.84 5.40 -3.27
C ALA A 12 -5.99 4.24 -2.29
N ASN A 13 -6.72 3.18 -2.69
CA ASN A 13 -7.07 2.07 -1.81
C ASN A 13 -6.97 0.73 -2.53
N THR A 14 -6.61 -0.29 -1.76
CA THR A 14 -6.66 -1.69 -2.15
C THR A 14 -7.85 -2.32 -1.45
N LEU A 15 -8.74 -2.94 -2.22
CA LEU A 15 -9.93 -3.63 -1.69
C LEU A 15 -9.85 -5.11 -2.02
N VAL A 16 -10.25 -5.95 -1.07
CA VAL A 16 -10.48 -7.37 -1.33
C VAL A 16 -11.91 -7.71 -0.97
N TYR A 17 -12.65 -8.26 -1.93
CA TYR A 17 -13.99 -8.79 -1.73
C TYR A 17 -13.95 -10.31 -1.74
N SER A 18 -14.68 -10.93 -0.80
CA SER A 18 -14.91 -12.37 -0.76
C SER A 18 -16.39 -12.67 -0.91
N ARG A 19 -16.72 -13.54 -1.87
CA ARG A 19 -18.11 -13.93 -2.13
C ARG A 19 -18.76 -14.50 -0.86
N GLY A 20 -19.90 -13.92 -0.47
CA GLY A 20 -20.62 -14.30 0.74
C GLY A 20 -20.09 -13.72 2.05
N ARG A 21 -18.98 -12.96 2.03
CA ARG A 21 -18.46 -12.22 3.20
C ARG A 21 -18.44 -10.70 3.00
N GLY A 22 -18.47 -10.22 1.75
CA GLY A 22 -18.35 -8.80 1.46
C GLY A 22 -16.90 -8.36 1.34
N ILE A 23 -16.63 -7.08 1.60
CA ILE A 23 -15.28 -6.52 1.63
C ILE A 23 -14.57 -7.05 2.89
N VAL A 24 -13.45 -7.73 2.69
CA VAL A 24 -12.63 -8.33 3.75
C VAL A 24 -11.31 -7.60 3.97
N LEU A 25 -10.95 -6.65 3.10
CA LEU A 25 -9.82 -5.74 3.25
C LEU A 25 -10.15 -4.41 2.56
N ASN A 26 -9.82 -3.30 3.22
CA ASN A 26 -9.86 -1.95 2.67
C ASN A 26 -8.72 -1.13 3.29
N GLU A 27 -7.58 -1.10 2.62
CA GLU A 27 -6.37 -0.42 3.09
C GLU A 27 -5.98 0.69 2.12
N PRO A 28 -5.34 1.77 2.58
CA PRO A 28 -4.63 2.69 1.70
C PRO A 28 -3.64 1.93 0.80
N SER A 29 -3.59 2.27 -0.48
CA SER A 29 -2.63 1.69 -1.44
C SER A 29 -1.25 2.32 -1.30
N VAL A 30 -0.71 2.28 -0.09
CA VAL A 30 0.55 2.94 0.28
C VAL A 30 1.51 1.93 0.90
N ILE A 31 2.78 2.10 0.58
CA ILE A 31 3.89 1.30 1.10
C ILE A 31 5.02 2.21 1.55
N ALA A 32 5.71 1.81 2.61
CA ALA A 32 6.96 2.43 3.06
C ALA A 32 8.11 1.45 2.84
N LEU A 33 9.20 1.93 2.25
CA LEU A 33 10.37 1.16 1.86
C LEU A 33 11.65 1.77 2.45
N ASN A 34 12.60 0.93 2.82
CA ASN A 34 13.98 1.36 3.01
C ASN A 34 14.61 1.68 1.65
N GLU A 35 15.17 2.88 1.45
CA GLU A 35 15.67 3.28 0.14
C GLU A 35 16.89 2.49 -0.35
N ASN A 36 17.72 2.01 0.58
CA ASN A 36 18.96 1.32 0.30
C ASN A 36 18.74 -0.17 0.06
N THR A 37 17.92 -0.80 0.91
CA THR A 37 17.70 -2.25 0.88
C THR A 37 16.47 -2.65 0.05
N ASN A 38 15.59 -1.70 -0.27
CA ASN A 38 14.25 -1.93 -0.83
C ASN A 38 13.36 -2.85 0.02
N GLU A 39 13.69 -3.03 1.30
CA GLU A 39 12.86 -3.78 2.23
C GLU A 39 11.57 -3.02 2.55
N VAL A 40 10.47 -3.76 2.70
CA VAL A 40 9.18 -3.22 3.12
C VAL A 40 9.20 -2.96 4.62
N LEU A 41 8.97 -1.71 4.99
CA LEU A 41 8.89 -1.26 6.38
C LEU A 41 7.46 -1.31 6.92
N ALA A 42 6.50 -0.90 6.10
CA ALA A 42 5.07 -0.89 6.42
C ALA A 42 4.21 -0.87 5.15
N MET A 43 2.93 -1.25 5.25
CA MET A 43 1.92 -1.16 4.19
C MET A 43 0.58 -0.71 4.77
N GLY A 44 -0.32 -0.21 3.92
CA GLY A 44 -1.67 0.17 4.33
C GLY A 44 -1.67 1.38 5.25
N GLU A 45 -2.51 1.33 6.29
CA GLU A 45 -2.67 2.43 7.25
C GLU A 45 -1.35 2.81 7.94
N GLU A 46 -0.51 1.83 8.31
CA GLU A 46 0.78 2.12 8.95
C GLU A 46 1.70 2.93 8.05
N ALA A 47 1.77 2.59 6.77
CA ALA A 47 2.55 3.35 5.79
C ALA A 47 1.89 4.72 5.51
N TRP A 48 0.57 4.79 5.46
CA TRP A 48 -0.16 6.05 5.29
C TRP A 48 0.20 7.07 6.37
N GLN A 49 0.30 6.64 7.63
CA GLN A 49 0.70 7.51 8.76
C GLN A 49 2.16 7.99 8.67
N MET A 50 2.99 7.36 7.84
CA MET A 50 4.38 7.77 7.61
C MET A 50 4.51 8.86 6.53
N ILE A 51 3.47 9.11 5.72
CA ILE A 51 3.51 10.14 4.67
C ILE A 51 3.82 11.51 5.27
N GLY A 52 4.81 12.21 4.70
CA GLY A 52 5.28 13.50 5.19
C GLY A 52 6.03 13.46 6.54
N ARG A 53 6.23 12.26 7.12
CA ARG A 53 6.95 12.03 8.39
C ARG A 53 8.08 11.00 8.24
N THR A 54 8.36 10.62 7.00
CA THR A 54 9.32 9.58 6.65
C THR A 54 10.75 10.14 6.73
N PRO A 55 11.69 9.48 7.42
CA PRO A 55 13.10 9.89 7.41
C PRO A 55 13.67 9.94 5.98
N PRO A 56 14.71 10.76 5.70
CA PRO A 56 15.24 10.93 4.34
C PRO A 56 15.71 9.65 3.65
N LEU A 57 16.03 8.60 4.42
CA LEU A 57 16.51 7.30 3.90
C LEU A 57 15.37 6.31 3.61
N HIS A 58 14.12 6.69 3.78
CA HIS A 58 12.96 5.85 3.52
C HIS A 58 12.09 6.50 2.43
N ARG A 59 11.48 5.68 1.57
CA ARG A 59 10.47 6.11 0.58
C ARG A 59 9.10 5.71 1.07
N CYS A 60 8.12 6.61 1.00
CA CYS A 60 6.74 6.32 1.33
C CYS A 60 5.80 6.96 0.30
N GLY A 61 4.85 6.19 -0.24
CA GLY A 61 3.98 6.65 -1.32
C GLY A 61 3.08 5.55 -1.91
N PRO A 62 2.29 5.88 -2.95
CA PRO A 62 1.32 4.95 -3.50
C PRO A 62 1.98 3.79 -4.27
N THR A 63 1.46 2.58 -4.09
CA THR A 63 2.10 1.33 -4.55
C THR A 63 2.15 1.17 -6.07
N ILE A 64 1.11 1.62 -6.78
CA ILE A 64 0.96 1.41 -8.24
C ILE A 64 1.33 2.63 -9.09
N THR A 65 1.76 3.72 -8.46
CA THR A 65 2.23 4.93 -9.15
C THR A 65 3.74 4.90 -9.35
N PRO A 66 4.28 5.46 -10.45
CA PRO A 66 5.72 5.57 -10.63
C PRO A 66 6.39 6.36 -9.49
N TRP A 67 7.33 5.72 -8.79
CA TRP A 67 8.09 6.30 -7.69
C TRP A 67 9.07 7.40 -8.11
N SER A 68 9.32 7.56 -9.40
CA SER A 68 10.18 8.62 -9.95
C SER A 68 9.67 10.03 -9.63
N ASN A 69 8.37 10.18 -9.30
CA ASN A 69 7.72 11.46 -9.01
C ASN A 69 7.54 11.74 -7.52
N HIS A 70 8.03 10.88 -6.63
CA HIS A 70 7.73 10.93 -5.19
C HIS A 70 9.02 10.85 -4.36
N ARG A 71 9.87 11.87 -4.46
CA ARG A 71 10.74 12.23 -3.33
C ARG A 71 9.96 13.25 -2.50
N LEU A 72 9.63 12.88 -1.27
CA LEU A 72 9.11 13.81 -0.26
C LEU A 72 10.18 14.87 0.04
#